data_AF-A0A2D6CNE6-F1
#
_entry.id   AF-A0A2D6CNE6-F1
#
_cell.length_a   1.000
_cell.length_b   1.000
_cell.length_c   1.000
_cell.angle_alpha   90.00
_cell.angle_beta   90.00
_cell.angle_gamma   90.00
#
_symmetry.space_group_name_H-M   'P 1'
#
loop_
_entity.id
_entity.type
_entity.pdbx_description
1 polymer ?
#
loop_
_entity_poly.entity_id
_entity_poly.type
_entity_poly.pdbx_seq_one_letter_code
_entity_poly.pdbx_strand_id
1 'polypeptide(L)'
;MLAMRCQKLLFPDQFARAAVLVCTVCLWCLGPTSAAQEAQAVPQQYEDALAALEQGQLETARGLWSALAEQGDAASQYQLARMHHYGTGTARNLVLASTWYRAAAEQGYANAQNALGWRYYNGDGILQDYIEATHWFSRAAINGHTGAQNQLGWMFLHGLGVSRDISEARKWLQDAADRGYAEAQNNLGWMYLKGIGGLEDNGQSLDWIAKAAKQGLAKAQDNLGWMYHTGTGVEKNINQTVHWYRKAALNGHVDAQFKLGTLCYNGTEITQDLPGALRWFEMGAQQNLAQAQFNLGVMYFNGEGAAQDIGKAFAWLEKAAQQEFAIAQYTLGTFYQDGIGVKKNNIRAEQWLNKAVANYEISGNAPEDLNQRYQQLH
;
A
#
# COMPACT_ATOMS: atom_id res chain seq x y z
N MET A 1 -78.35 10.18 -39.54
CA MET A 1 -76.99 9.92 -39.03
C MET A 1 -76.55 8.57 -39.61
N LEU A 2 -76.20 8.52 -40.91
CA LEU A 2 -74.83 8.43 -41.47
C LEU A 2 -74.07 7.19 -40.91
N ALA A 3 -74.04 6.00 -41.56
CA ALA A 3 -73.32 5.58 -42.79
C ALA A 3 -71.78 5.76 -42.63
N MET A 4 -70.83 4.91 -43.03
CA MET A 4 -70.70 3.59 -43.68
C MET A 4 -69.17 3.31 -43.78
N ARG A 5 -68.72 2.03 -43.87
CA ARG A 5 -67.53 1.49 -44.61
C ARG A 5 -66.10 1.99 -44.23
N CYS A 6 -65.00 1.21 -44.17
CA CYS A 6 -64.46 0.02 -44.87
C CYS A 6 -63.87 0.27 -46.28
N GLN A 7 -62.53 0.27 -46.42
CA GLN A 7 -61.62 -0.10 -47.57
C GLN A 7 -60.31 0.73 -47.47
N LYS A 8 -59.05 0.23 -47.46
CA LYS A 8 -58.23 -0.71 -48.29
C LYS A 8 -57.86 -0.20 -49.69
N LEU A 9 -56.57 -0.44 -50.08
CA LEU A 9 -55.88 -0.44 -51.40
C LEU A 9 -54.81 0.68 -51.55
N LEU A 10 -53.55 0.49 -51.96
CA LEU A 10 -52.86 -0.50 -52.82
C LEU A 10 -51.32 -0.59 -52.54
N PHE A 11 -50.74 -1.79 -52.78
CA PHE A 11 -49.32 -2.15 -53.05
C PHE A 11 -48.96 -1.88 -54.54
N PRO A 12 -47.70 -1.94 -55.08
CA PRO A 12 -46.68 -3.03 -54.99
C PRO A 12 -45.20 -2.56 -54.88
N ASP A 13 -44.23 -3.31 -54.31
CA ASP A 13 -43.61 -4.62 -54.63
C ASP A 13 -42.60 -4.59 -55.79
N GLN A 14 -41.34 -5.02 -55.53
CA GLN A 14 -40.45 -5.88 -56.36
C GLN A 14 -38.93 -5.53 -56.38
N PHE A 15 -38.11 -6.55 -56.02
CA PHE A 15 -36.77 -7.00 -56.52
C PHE A 15 -35.68 -5.97 -56.92
N ALA A 16 -34.36 -6.18 -56.94
CA ALA A 16 -33.35 -7.10 -56.42
C ALA A 16 -31.99 -6.64 -57.05
N ARG A 17 -30.85 -6.89 -56.37
CA ARG A 17 -29.47 -7.07 -56.91
C ARG A 17 -28.68 -5.89 -57.55
N ALA A 18 -27.58 -5.55 -56.87
CA ALA A 18 -26.18 -5.41 -57.32
C ALA A 18 -25.83 -4.85 -58.73
N ALA A 19 -25.00 -3.79 -58.77
CA ALA A 19 -23.81 -3.71 -59.63
C ALA A 19 -22.91 -2.49 -59.28
N VAL A 20 -21.62 -2.73 -59.40
CA VAL A 20 -20.45 -1.84 -59.30
C VAL A 20 -20.30 -0.97 -60.56
N LEU A 21 -19.94 0.32 -60.44
CA LEU A 21 -18.88 0.96 -61.26
C LEU A 21 -18.61 2.43 -60.85
N VAL A 22 -17.39 2.67 -60.38
CA VAL A 22 -16.39 3.65 -60.86
C VAL A 22 -16.89 5.02 -61.35
N CYS A 23 -16.43 6.09 -60.70
CA CYS A 23 -16.15 7.35 -61.38
C CYS A 23 -14.88 8.00 -60.80
N THR A 24 -13.90 8.18 -61.67
CA THR A 24 -12.56 8.70 -61.40
C THR A 24 -12.49 10.21 -61.73
N VAL A 25 -11.59 10.91 -61.03
CA VAL A 25 -10.99 12.23 -61.31
C VAL A 25 -11.77 13.49 -60.88
N CYS A 26 -11.30 14.15 -59.82
CA CYS A 26 -10.66 15.47 -59.95
C CYS A 26 -9.69 15.75 -58.79
N LEU A 27 -8.50 16.22 -59.19
CA LEU A 27 -7.30 16.49 -58.41
C LEU A 27 -7.31 17.94 -57.88
N TRP A 28 -6.67 18.13 -56.72
CA TRP A 28 -6.07 19.38 -56.17
C TRP A 28 -6.98 20.42 -55.49
N CYS A 29 -7.00 20.39 -54.15
CA CYS A 29 -6.40 21.38 -53.26
C CYS A 29 -6.85 21.13 -51.81
N LEU A 30 -5.96 21.42 -50.85
CA LEU A 30 -6.13 21.40 -49.38
C LEU A 30 -5.81 20.04 -48.71
N GLY A 31 -4.56 19.90 -48.29
CA GLY A 31 -4.24 19.01 -47.17
C GLY A 31 -4.59 19.68 -45.83
N PRO A 32 -4.87 18.87 -44.80
CA PRO A 32 -4.45 19.24 -43.46
C PRO A 32 -3.74 18.08 -42.73
N THR A 33 -2.53 18.39 -42.26
CA THR A 33 -1.97 18.11 -40.93
C THR A 33 -2.05 16.70 -40.34
N SER A 34 -0.86 16.12 -40.23
CA SER A 34 -0.41 15.16 -39.22
C SER A 34 -0.99 15.40 -37.82
N ALA A 35 -1.71 14.41 -37.30
CA ALA A 35 -1.71 14.00 -35.88
C ALA A 35 -2.61 12.77 -35.69
N ALA A 36 -2.48 11.76 -36.55
CA ALA A 36 -2.75 10.40 -36.11
C ALA A 36 -1.42 9.91 -35.54
N GLN A 37 -1.31 9.86 -34.21
CA GLN A 37 -0.18 9.19 -33.56
C GLN A 37 -0.08 7.79 -34.17
N GLU A 38 0.97 7.56 -34.95
CA GLU A 38 1.41 6.21 -35.28
C GLU A 38 1.66 5.53 -33.94
N ALA A 39 0.78 4.61 -33.55
CA ALA A 39 1.11 3.64 -32.53
C ALA A 39 2.32 2.87 -33.08
N GLN A 40 3.52 3.28 -32.67
CA GLN A 40 4.76 2.57 -33.03
C GLN A 40 4.54 1.10 -32.69
N ALA A 41 4.59 0.25 -33.72
CA ALA A 41 4.48 -1.18 -33.54
C ALA A 41 5.58 -1.61 -32.56
N VAL A 42 5.20 -2.32 -31.51
CA VAL A 42 6.15 -2.88 -30.54
C VAL A 42 7.18 -3.70 -31.33
N PRO A 43 8.48 -3.41 -31.22
CA PRO A 43 9.49 -4.15 -31.97
C PRO A 43 9.40 -5.64 -31.63
N GLN A 44 9.49 -6.52 -32.63
CA GLN A 44 9.49 -7.99 -32.39
C GLN A 44 10.56 -8.40 -31.37
N GLN A 45 11.73 -7.73 -31.41
CA GLN A 45 12.81 -7.93 -30.46
C GLN A 45 12.42 -7.65 -29.00
N TYR A 46 11.46 -6.75 -28.76
CA TYR A 46 10.95 -6.47 -27.41
C TYR A 46 10.09 -7.63 -26.90
N GLU A 47 9.25 -8.21 -27.77
CA GLU A 47 8.46 -9.41 -27.44
C GLU A 47 9.36 -10.63 -27.22
N ASP A 48 10.41 -10.79 -28.04
CA ASP A 48 11.40 -11.84 -27.86
C ASP A 48 12.13 -11.70 -26.50
N ALA A 49 12.38 -10.47 -26.05
CA ALA A 49 12.97 -10.19 -24.74
C ALA A 49 12.02 -10.53 -23.58
N LEU A 50 10.72 -10.26 -23.72
CA LEU A 50 9.71 -10.66 -22.74
C LEU A 50 9.61 -12.19 -22.65
N ALA A 51 9.55 -12.89 -23.79
CA ALA A 51 9.52 -14.35 -23.83
C ALA A 51 10.78 -14.96 -23.20
N ALA A 52 11.96 -14.37 -23.46
CA ALA A 52 13.20 -14.79 -22.82
C ALA A 52 13.16 -14.59 -21.29
N LEU A 53 12.60 -13.47 -20.80
CA LEU A 53 12.43 -13.24 -19.36
C LEU A 53 11.52 -14.31 -18.74
N GLU A 54 10.39 -14.63 -19.38
CA GLU A 54 9.45 -15.65 -18.90
C GLU A 54 10.07 -17.05 -18.85
N GLN A 55 10.97 -17.35 -19.78
CA GLN A 55 11.72 -18.61 -19.82
C GLN A 55 12.94 -18.62 -18.86
N GLY A 56 13.16 -17.56 -18.09
CA GLY A 56 14.31 -17.43 -17.18
C GLY A 56 15.64 -17.19 -17.89
N GLN A 57 15.63 -16.88 -19.19
CA GLN A 57 16.81 -16.56 -19.99
C GLN A 57 17.21 -15.09 -19.81
N LEU A 58 17.61 -14.76 -18.59
CA LEU A 58 17.80 -13.37 -18.16
C LEU A 58 18.89 -12.63 -18.96
N GLU A 59 19.97 -13.31 -19.34
CA GLU A 59 21.04 -12.71 -20.16
C GLU A 59 20.55 -12.39 -21.58
N THR A 60 19.74 -13.27 -22.17
CA THR A 60 19.13 -13.05 -23.49
C THR A 60 18.17 -11.88 -23.45
N ALA A 61 17.26 -11.86 -22.47
CA ALA A 61 16.32 -10.76 -22.28
C ALA A 61 17.06 -9.42 -22.07
N ARG A 62 18.09 -9.42 -21.22
CA ARG A 62 18.92 -8.23 -20.98
C ARG A 62 19.60 -7.76 -22.26
N GLY A 63 20.21 -8.66 -23.03
CA GLY A 63 20.90 -8.31 -24.27
C GLY A 63 19.97 -7.69 -25.31
N LEU A 64 18.77 -8.27 -25.48
CA LEU A 64 17.75 -7.75 -26.40
C LEU A 64 17.26 -6.35 -25.97
N TRP A 65 16.93 -6.17 -24.69
CA TRP A 65 16.53 -4.86 -24.18
C TRP A 65 17.67 -3.84 -24.21
N SER A 66 18.93 -4.24 -23.97
CA SER A 66 20.07 -3.33 -24.11
C SER A 66 20.19 -2.80 -25.54
N ALA A 67 20.11 -3.68 -26.53
CA ALA A 67 20.20 -3.27 -27.94
C ALA A 67 19.08 -2.29 -28.35
N LEU A 68 17.84 -2.52 -27.88
CA LEU A 68 16.71 -1.62 -28.14
C LEU A 68 16.80 -0.32 -27.33
N ALA A 69 17.24 -0.39 -26.07
CA ALA A 69 17.39 0.78 -25.21
C ALA A 69 18.42 1.76 -25.74
N GLU A 70 19.53 1.25 -26.30
CA GLU A 70 20.58 2.03 -26.98
C GLU A 70 20.06 2.70 -28.26
N GLN A 71 19.06 2.11 -28.92
CA GLN A 71 18.37 2.72 -30.07
C GLN A 71 17.30 3.75 -29.66
N GLY A 72 17.10 3.97 -28.36
CA GLY A 72 16.16 4.96 -27.85
C GLY A 72 14.79 4.40 -27.48
N ASP A 73 14.53 3.09 -27.58
CA ASP A 73 13.21 2.53 -27.26
C ASP A 73 12.88 2.70 -25.76
N ALA A 74 11.88 3.54 -25.46
CA ALA A 74 11.55 3.91 -24.08
C ALA A 74 11.06 2.72 -23.24
N ALA A 75 10.35 1.76 -23.84
CA ALA A 75 9.87 0.57 -23.15
C ALA A 75 11.05 -0.33 -22.74
N SER A 76 12.01 -0.55 -23.63
CA SER A 76 13.24 -1.31 -23.35
C SER A 76 14.15 -0.60 -22.35
N GLN A 77 14.29 0.72 -22.43
CA GLN A 77 15.01 1.50 -21.43
C GLN A 77 14.39 1.32 -20.04
N TYR A 78 13.06 1.34 -19.94
CA TYR A 78 12.36 1.05 -18.68
C TYR A 78 12.60 -0.38 -18.17
N GLN A 79 12.54 -1.40 -19.04
CA GLN A 79 12.80 -2.78 -18.60
C GLN A 79 14.25 -2.98 -18.16
N LEU A 80 15.20 -2.44 -18.91
CA LEU A 80 16.62 -2.49 -18.56
C LEU A 80 16.89 -1.77 -17.22
N ALA A 81 16.23 -0.63 -16.99
CA ALA A 81 16.27 0.07 -15.71
C ALA A 81 15.76 -0.81 -14.55
N ARG A 82 14.67 -1.56 -14.75
CA ARG A 82 14.14 -2.51 -13.75
C ARG A 82 15.11 -3.64 -13.47
N MET A 83 15.75 -4.21 -14.49
CA MET A 83 16.75 -5.25 -14.31
C MET A 83 17.90 -4.77 -13.41
N HIS A 84 18.45 -3.59 -13.68
CA HIS A 84 19.48 -3.00 -12.83
C HIS A 84 18.98 -2.62 -11.43
N HIS A 85 17.73 -2.16 -11.31
CA HIS A 85 17.15 -1.79 -10.02
C HIS A 85 17.06 -2.99 -9.07
N TYR A 86 16.55 -4.12 -9.57
CA TYR A 86 16.31 -5.32 -8.77
C TYR A 86 17.47 -6.31 -8.79
N GLY A 87 18.46 -6.13 -9.67
CA GLY A 87 19.53 -7.10 -9.89
C GLY A 87 19.04 -8.37 -10.61
N THR A 88 17.98 -8.25 -11.41
CA THR A 88 17.44 -9.38 -12.19
C THR A 88 18.30 -9.60 -13.42
N GLY A 89 19.10 -10.67 -13.47
CA GLY A 89 19.97 -10.97 -14.61
C GLY A 89 21.17 -10.03 -14.75
N THR A 90 21.50 -9.29 -13.69
CA THR A 90 22.64 -8.38 -13.64
C THR A 90 22.96 -8.01 -12.19
N ALA A 91 24.14 -7.45 -11.92
CA ALA A 91 24.41 -6.88 -10.61
C ALA A 91 23.50 -5.66 -10.37
N ARG A 92 22.95 -5.55 -9.15
CA ARG A 92 22.10 -4.42 -8.76
C ARG A 92 22.90 -3.11 -8.88
N ASN A 93 22.38 -2.16 -9.64
CA ASN A 93 22.99 -0.86 -9.87
C ASN A 93 21.91 0.23 -9.95
N LEU A 94 21.68 0.92 -8.83
CA LEU A 94 20.62 1.93 -8.74
C LEU A 94 20.92 3.22 -9.52
N VAL A 95 22.21 3.56 -9.67
CA VAL A 95 22.64 4.73 -10.45
C VAL A 95 22.31 4.49 -11.93
N LEU A 96 22.74 3.35 -12.47
CA LEU A 96 22.47 2.95 -13.86
C LEU A 96 20.97 2.72 -14.12
N ALA A 97 20.23 2.18 -13.14
CA ALA A 97 18.78 2.11 -13.22
C ALA A 97 18.17 3.52 -13.37
N SER A 98 18.64 4.49 -12.59
CA SER A 98 18.12 5.86 -12.60
C SER A 98 18.43 6.59 -13.91
N THR A 99 19.57 6.33 -14.55
CA THR A 99 19.89 6.88 -15.87
C THR A 99 18.95 6.34 -16.95
N TRP A 100 18.67 5.03 -16.94
CA TRP A 100 17.74 4.43 -17.90
C TRP A 100 16.28 4.81 -17.65
N TYR A 101 15.85 4.90 -16.39
CA TYR A 101 14.53 5.45 -16.07
C TYR A 101 14.39 6.89 -16.57
N ARG A 102 15.43 7.72 -16.43
CA ARG A 102 15.43 9.09 -16.95
C ARG A 102 15.28 9.13 -18.46
N ALA A 103 16.08 8.33 -19.19
CA ALA A 103 15.99 8.27 -20.64
C ALA A 103 14.57 7.91 -21.12
N ALA A 104 13.91 6.94 -20.49
CA ALA A 104 12.53 6.57 -20.82
C ALA A 104 11.50 7.63 -20.38
N ALA A 105 11.71 8.24 -19.21
CA ALA A 105 10.80 9.23 -18.63
C ALA A 105 10.78 10.54 -19.43
N GLU A 106 11.94 10.97 -19.94
CA GLU A 106 12.08 12.15 -20.80
C GLU A 106 11.27 12.00 -22.10
N GLN A 107 11.16 10.78 -22.62
CA GLN A 107 10.34 10.42 -23.78
C GLN A 107 8.84 10.32 -23.49
N GLY A 108 8.40 10.54 -22.26
CA GLY A 108 6.98 10.51 -21.90
C GLY A 108 6.48 9.16 -21.37
N TYR A 109 7.34 8.16 -21.20
CA TYR A 109 6.90 6.83 -20.75
C TYR A 109 6.43 6.88 -19.28
N ALA A 110 5.12 6.81 -19.07
CA ALA A 110 4.48 7.12 -17.78
C ALA A 110 4.97 6.22 -16.62
N ASN A 111 5.22 4.93 -16.89
CA ASN A 111 5.78 4.01 -15.89
C ASN A 111 7.20 4.41 -15.47
N ALA A 112 8.03 4.90 -16.40
CA ALA A 112 9.37 5.39 -16.10
C ALA A 112 9.33 6.74 -15.37
N GLN A 113 8.42 7.64 -15.73
CA GLN A 113 8.20 8.90 -15.01
C GLN A 113 7.81 8.63 -13.55
N ASN A 114 6.87 7.70 -13.31
CA ASN A 114 6.51 7.27 -11.96
C ASN A 114 7.71 6.64 -11.22
N ALA A 115 8.46 5.75 -11.88
CA ALA A 115 9.61 5.10 -11.27
C ALA A 115 10.72 6.10 -10.89
N LEU A 116 10.99 7.07 -11.76
CA LEU A 116 11.95 8.15 -11.51
C LEU A 116 11.49 9.07 -10.38
N GLY A 117 10.19 9.41 -10.33
CA GLY A 117 9.60 10.13 -9.20
C GLY A 117 9.87 9.44 -7.87
N TRP A 118 9.70 8.11 -7.82
CA TRP A 118 10.04 7.32 -6.64
C TRP A 118 11.54 7.29 -6.31
N ARG A 119 12.43 7.37 -7.30
CA ARG A 119 13.88 7.43 -7.03
C ARG A 119 14.24 8.72 -6.32
N TYR A 120 13.72 9.85 -6.80
CA TYR A 120 13.93 11.15 -6.18
C TYR A 120 13.23 11.26 -4.82
N TYR A 121 12.05 10.67 -4.67
CA TYR A 121 11.32 10.66 -3.40
C TYR A 121 12.10 9.90 -2.30
N ASN A 122 12.73 8.76 -2.65
CA ASN A 122 13.46 7.94 -1.68
C ASN A 122 14.94 8.30 -1.55
N GLY A 123 15.54 8.94 -2.55
CA GLY A 123 17.01 9.06 -2.66
C GLY A 123 17.70 7.75 -3.08
N ASP A 124 17.03 6.91 -3.87
CA ASP A 124 17.53 5.59 -4.26
C ASP A 124 18.43 5.67 -5.51
N GLY A 125 19.75 5.66 -5.34
CA GLY A 125 20.71 5.75 -6.45
C GLY A 125 20.90 7.16 -7.03
N ILE A 126 20.17 8.13 -6.47
CA ILE A 126 20.28 9.57 -6.72
C ILE A 126 20.01 10.31 -5.40
N LEU A 127 20.39 11.59 -5.29
CA LEU A 127 20.08 12.36 -4.09
C LEU A 127 18.55 12.55 -3.95
N GLN A 128 18.04 12.49 -2.73
CA GLN A 128 16.62 12.74 -2.46
C GLN A 128 16.29 14.20 -2.82
N ASP A 129 15.23 14.37 -3.60
CA ASP A 129 14.73 15.68 -4.01
C ASP A 129 13.21 15.62 -4.24
N TYR A 130 12.45 16.22 -3.33
CA TYR A 130 10.99 16.21 -3.46
C TYR A 130 10.48 17.10 -4.60
N ILE A 131 11.22 18.13 -5.01
CA ILE A 131 10.79 19.01 -6.12
C ILE A 131 10.85 18.21 -7.42
N GLU A 132 11.96 17.52 -7.65
CA GLU A 132 12.10 16.61 -8.80
C GLU A 132 11.11 15.46 -8.73
N ALA A 133 10.90 14.87 -7.55
CA ALA A 133 9.89 13.82 -7.39
C ALA A 133 8.49 14.31 -7.80
N THR A 134 8.06 15.48 -7.32
CA THR A 134 6.75 16.05 -7.70
C THR A 134 6.68 16.36 -9.18
N HIS A 135 7.75 16.88 -9.78
CA HIS A 135 7.81 17.13 -11.21
C HIS A 135 7.57 15.84 -12.02
N TRP A 136 8.25 14.74 -11.69
CA TRP A 136 8.10 13.48 -12.42
C TRP A 136 6.77 12.78 -12.14
N PHE A 137 6.27 12.79 -10.90
CA PHE A 137 4.93 12.31 -10.58
C PHE A 137 3.85 13.12 -11.29
N SER A 138 3.99 14.45 -11.41
CA SER A 138 3.07 15.32 -12.15
C SER A 138 3.00 14.93 -13.61
N ARG A 139 4.14 14.71 -14.27
CA ARG A 139 4.17 14.27 -15.67
C ARG A 139 3.49 12.90 -15.84
N ALA A 140 3.80 11.94 -14.97
CA ALA A 140 3.18 10.61 -15.01
C ALA A 140 1.66 10.67 -14.74
N ALA A 141 1.22 11.51 -13.79
CA ALA A 141 -0.17 11.68 -13.40
C ALA A 141 -1.01 12.32 -14.52
N ILE A 142 -0.46 13.33 -15.21
CA ILE A 142 -1.07 13.94 -16.40
C ILE A 142 -1.21 12.91 -17.53
N ASN A 143 -0.25 11.99 -17.66
CA ASN A 143 -0.31 10.87 -18.59
C ASN A 143 -1.22 9.70 -18.11
N GLY A 144 -1.96 9.88 -17.02
CA GLY A 144 -2.95 8.91 -16.53
C GLY A 144 -2.42 7.76 -15.70
N HIS A 145 -1.17 7.83 -15.20
CA HIS A 145 -0.61 6.80 -14.33
C HIS A 145 -1.20 6.90 -12.91
N THR A 146 -2.10 5.99 -12.54
CA THR A 146 -2.87 6.04 -11.28
C THR A 146 -2.01 5.99 -10.02
N GLY A 147 -0.91 5.21 -10.04
CA GLY A 147 0.05 5.21 -8.94
C GLY A 147 0.73 6.58 -8.74
N ALA A 148 0.93 7.33 -9.82
CA ALA A 148 1.58 8.65 -9.74
C ALA A 148 0.58 9.72 -9.31
N GLN A 149 -0.67 9.61 -9.76
CA GLN A 149 -1.78 10.44 -9.27
C GLN A 149 -1.95 10.28 -7.74
N ASN A 150 -1.91 9.05 -7.22
CA ASN A 150 -1.93 8.82 -5.77
C ASN A 150 -0.76 9.50 -5.06
N GLN A 151 0.47 9.32 -5.57
CA GLN A 151 1.65 9.94 -4.96
C GLN A 151 1.62 11.45 -5.04
N LEU A 152 1.20 12.02 -6.16
CA LEU A 152 1.06 13.46 -6.33
C LEU A 152 0.04 14.03 -5.34
N GLY A 153 -1.08 13.34 -5.16
CA GLY A 153 -2.07 13.71 -4.14
C GLY A 153 -1.50 13.69 -2.73
N TRP A 154 -0.69 12.68 -2.39
CA TRP A 154 0.03 12.61 -1.11
C TRP A 154 1.03 13.76 -0.92
N MET A 155 1.76 14.14 -1.98
CA MET A 155 2.73 15.23 -1.93
C MET A 155 2.07 16.59 -1.71
N PHE A 156 0.96 16.87 -2.40
CA PHE A 156 0.14 18.06 -2.13
C PHE A 156 -0.45 18.08 -0.71
N LEU A 157 -0.87 16.92 -0.20
CA LEU A 157 -1.45 16.81 1.14
C LEU A 157 -0.47 17.22 2.25
N HIS A 158 0.81 16.89 2.07
CA HIS A 158 1.89 17.11 3.05
C HIS A 158 2.81 18.27 2.71
N GLY A 159 2.67 18.89 1.54
CA GLY A 159 3.55 19.96 1.08
C GLY A 159 4.98 19.49 0.76
N LEU A 160 5.13 18.28 0.22
CA LEU A 160 6.43 17.71 -0.14
C LEU A 160 6.81 18.15 -1.55
N GLY A 161 7.85 18.96 -1.71
CA GLY A 161 8.30 19.44 -3.02
C GLY A 161 7.34 20.38 -3.75
N VAL A 162 6.17 20.66 -3.17
CA VAL A 162 5.14 21.60 -3.62
C VAL A 162 4.49 22.26 -2.41
N SER A 163 3.88 23.44 -2.61
CA SER A 163 3.06 24.05 -1.57
C SER A 163 1.90 23.12 -1.20
N ARG A 164 1.62 23.01 0.10
CA ARG A 164 0.52 22.19 0.60
C ARG A 164 -0.82 22.70 0.05
N ASP A 165 -1.58 21.82 -0.59
CA ASP A 165 -2.90 22.11 -1.17
C ASP A 165 -3.82 20.90 -1.02
N ILE A 166 -4.80 21.01 -0.13
CA ILE A 166 -5.72 19.91 0.18
C ILE A 166 -6.72 19.66 -0.97
N SER A 167 -7.06 20.70 -1.72
CA SER A 167 -8.02 20.61 -2.84
C SER A 167 -7.39 19.87 -4.01
N GLU A 168 -6.16 20.22 -4.39
CA GLU A 168 -5.42 19.48 -5.42
C GLU A 168 -5.08 18.06 -4.94
N ALA A 169 -4.73 17.87 -3.67
CA ALA A 169 -4.54 16.53 -3.11
C ALA A 169 -5.77 15.63 -3.31
N ARG A 170 -6.95 16.14 -2.92
CA ARG A 170 -8.22 15.42 -3.08
C ARG A 170 -8.52 15.11 -4.54
N LYS A 171 -8.30 16.07 -5.45
CA LYS A 171 -8.55 15.89 -6.89
C LYS A 171 -7.73 14.76 -7.50
N TRP A 172 -6.43 14.72 -7.22
CA TRP A 172 -5.56 13.65 -7.73
C TRP A 172 -5.86 12.28 -7.11
N LEU A 173 -6.17 12.25 -5.80
CA LEU A 173 -6.60 11.02 -5.13
C LEU A 173 -7.95 10.53 -5.67
N GLN A 174 -8.90 11.43 -5.91
CA GLN A 174 -10.22 11.11 -6.47
C GLN A 174 -10.10 10.51 -7.86
N ASP A 175 -9.32 11.12 -8.76
CA ASP A 175 -9.12 10.60 -10.12
C ASP A 175 -8.52 9.18 -10.11
N ALA A 176 -7.48 8.95 -9.28
CA ALA A 176 -6.90 7.62 -9.12
C ALA A 176 -7.88 6.61 -8.49
N ALA A 177 -8.66 7.03 -7.50
CA ALA A 177 -9.62 6.20 -6.79
C ALA A 177 -10.80 5.76 -7.68
N ASP A 178 -11.31 6.69 -8.49
CA ASP A 178 -12.37 6.45 -9.48
C ASP A 178 -11.93 5.45 -10.55
N ARG A 179 -10.63 5.46 -10.89
CA ARG A 179 -9.99 4.50 -11.80
C ARG A 179 -9.62 3.17 -11.12
N GLY A 180 -10.04 2.96 -9.88
CA GLY A 180 -9.90 1.69 -9.18
C GLY A 180 -8.60 1.52 -8.40
N TYR A 181 -7.73 2.54 -8.28
CA TYR A 181 -6.47 2.37 -7.57
C TYR A 181 -6.67 2.24 -6.05
N ALA A 182 -6.44 1.04 -5.50
CA ALA A 182 -6.81 0.70 -4.12
C ALA A 182 -6.17 1.61 -3.06
N GLU A 183 -4.90 2.01 -3.22
CA GLU A 183 -4.25 2.93 -2.28
C GLU A 183 -4.87 4.32 -2.31
N ALA A 184 -5.24 4.83 -3.48
CA ALA A 184 -5.94 6.12 -3.58
C ALA A 184 -7.33 6.05 -2.97
N GLN A 185 -8.06 4.95 -3.19
CA GLN A 185 -9.35 4.71 -2.53
C GLN A 185 -9.20 4.71 -1.00
N ASN A 186 -8.20 4.01 -0.46
CA ASN A 186 -7.94 4.03 0.97
C ASN A 186 -7.55 5.41 1.50
N ASN A 187 -6.67 6.14 0.79
CA ASN A 187 -6.24 7.48 1.18
C ASN A 187 -7.39 8.49 1.15
N LEU A 188 -8.23 8.44 0.11
CA LEU A 188 -9.42 9.27 0.01
C LEU A 188 -10.43 8.93 1.11
N GLY A 189 -10.65 7.65 1.39
CA GLY A 189 -11.50 7.23 2.51
C GLY A 189 -10.98 7.70 3.87
N TRP A 190 -9.66 7.71 4.06
CA TRP A 190 -9.03 8.28 5.27
C TRP A 190 -9.18 9.80 5.35
N MET A 191 -9.10 10.53 4.22
CA MET A 191 -9.37 11.97 4.21
C MET A 191 -10.80 12.28 4.67
N TYR A 192 -11.80 11.51 4.21
CA TYR A 192 -13.18 11.65 4.67
C TYR A 192 -13.34 11.28 6.14
N LEU A 193 -12.67 10.22 6.60
CA LEU A 193 -12.70 9.78 8.01
C LEU A 193 -12.18 10.86 8.97
N LYS A 194 -11.17 11.61 8.54
CA LYS A 194 -10.49 12.62 9.37
C LYS A 194 -10.94 14.06 9.09
N GLY A 195 -11.93 14.26 8.21
CA GLY A 195 -12.40 15.60 7.83
C GLY A 195 -11.30 16.45 7.17
N ILE A 196 -10.35 15.85 6.47
CA ILE A 196 -9.23 16.59 5.88
C ILE A 196 -9.71 17.35 4.64
N GLY A 197 -9.74 18.69 4.74
CA GLY A 197 -10.27 19.56 3.69
C GLY A 197 -11.79 19.63 3.65
N GLY A 198 -12.47 19.38 4.77
CA GLY A 198 -13.93 19.44 4.90
C GLY A 198 -14.39 19.06 6.30
N LEU A 199 -15.62 18.56 6.41
CA LEU A 199 -16.11 17.89 7.61
C LEU A 199 -15.86 16.38 7.49
N GLU A 200 -15.84 15.68 8.63
CA GLU A 200 -15.83 14.22 8.64
C GLU A 200 -17.07 13.67 7.93
N ASP A 201 -16.86 12.67 7.07
CA ASP A 201 -17.93 11.95 6.38
C ASP A 201 -17.65 10.45 6.45
N ASN A 202 -18.18 9.83 7.51
CA ASN A 202 -17.95 8.41 7.76
C ASN A 202 -18.65 7.51 6.73
N GLY A 203 -19.68 8.00 6.03
CA GLY A 203 -20.36 7.27 4.96
C GLY A 203 -19.48 7.17 3.71
N GLN A 204 -18.97 8.30 3.22
CA GLN A 204 -18.03 8.30 2.10
C GLN A 204 -16.72 7.59 2.46
N SER A 205 -16.25 7.74 3.70
CA SER A 205 -15.10 6.99 4.19
C SER A 205 -15.31 5.48 4.05
N LEU A 206 -16.45 4.97 4.52
CA LEU A 206 -16.80 3.56 4.46
C LEU A 206 -16.82 3.06 3.01
N ASP A 207 -17.46 3.80 2.12
CA ASP A 207 -17.57 3.42 0.70
C ASP A 207 -16.20 3.27 0.04
N TRP A 208 -15.30 4.23 0.25
CA TRP A 208 -13.97 4.21 -0.35
C TRP A 208 -13.06 3.15 0.26
N ILE A 209 -13.03 3.05 1.59
CA ILE A 209 -12.25 2.02 2.30
C ILE A 209 -12.75 0.62 1.92
N ALA A 210 -14.07 0.42 1.80
CA ALA A 210 -14.63 -0.87 1.40
C ALA A 210 -14.26 -1.27 -0.03
N LYS A 211 -14.19 -0.33 -0.98
CA LYS A 211 -13.69 -0.61 -2.34
C LYS A 211 -12.23 -1.07 -2.29
N ALA A 212 -11.36 -0.38 -1.56
CA ALA A 212 -9.95 -0.75 -1.41
C ALA A 212 -9.77 -2.11 -0.71
N ALA A 213 -10.55 -2.37 0.35
CA ALA A 213 -10.49 -3.61 1.12
C ALA A 213 -10.90 -4.84 0.28
N LYS A 214 -11.91 -4.69 -0.58
CA LYS A 214 -12.36 -5.72 -1.53
C LYS A 214 -11.28 -6.08 -2.57
N GLN A 215 -10.40 -5.14 -2.89
CA GLN A 215 -9.25 -5.36 -3.79
C GLN A 215 -8.06 -6.05 -3.10
N GLY A 216 -8.15 -6.35 -1.80
CA GLY A 216 -7.09 -7.05 -1.09
C GLY A 216 -6.09 -6.15 -0.36
N LEU A 217 -6.26 -4.82 -0.40
CA LEU A 217 -5.33 -3.90 0.26
C LEU A 217 -5.40 -4.09 1.78
N ALA A 218 -4.32 -4.61 2.38
CA ALA A 218 -4.29 -5.02 3.77
C ALA A 218 -4.59 -3.87 4.75
N LYS A 219 -4.06 -2.66 4.47
CA LYS A 219 -4.33 -1.44 5.24
C LYS A 219 -5.82 -1.05 5.20
N ALA A 220 -6.46 -1.16 4.04
CA ALA A 220 -7.89 -0.87 3.91
C ALA A 220 -8.75 -1.93 4.61
N GLN A 221 -8.33 -3.19 4.58
CA GLN A 221 -9.01 -4.28 5.30
C GLN A 221 -8.91 -4.06 6.82
N ASP A 222 -7.75 -3.63 7.34
CA ASP A 222 -7.60 -3.25 8.74
C ASP A 222 -8.51 -2.06 9.09
N ASN A 223 -8.51 -1.01 8.28
CA ASN A 223 -9.38 0.14 8.47
C ASN A 223 -10.87 -0.25 8.47
N LEU A 224 -11.30 -1.11 7.56
CA LEU A 224 -12.69 -1.58 7.50
C LEU A 224 -13.06 -2.42 8.72
N GLY A 225 -12.15 -3.29 9.18
CA GLY A 225 -12.34 -4.05 10.42
C GLY A 225 -12.50 -3.14 11.63
N TRP A 226 -11.72 -2.05 11.69
CA TRP A 226 -11.83 -1.02 12.73
C TRP A 226 -13.16 -0.29 12.66
N MET A 227 -13.63 0.11 11.48
CA MET A 227 -14.93 0.77 11.33
C MET A 227 -16.09 -0.09 11.84
N TYR A 228 -16.07 -1.41 11.55
CA TYR A 228 -17.06 -2.34 12.11
C TYR A 228 -16.90 -2.58 13.62
N HIS A 229 -15.68 -2.46 14.16
CA HIS A 229 -15.43 -2.65 15.60
C HIS A 229 -15.93 -1.45 16.41
N THR A 230 -15.65 -0.24 15.93
CA THR A 230 -16.03 1.02 16.59
C THR A 230 -17.44 1.47 16.25
N GLY A 231 -18.02 1.00 15.14
CA GLY A 231 -19.30 1.47 14.62
C GLY A 231 -19.17 2.83 13.90
N THR A 232 -17.98 3.12 13.35
CA THR A 232 -17.72 4.38 12.65
C THR A 232 -18.25 4.30 11.23
N GLY A 233 -19.34 5.01 10.94
CA GLY A 233 -19.98 5.03 9.61
C GLY A 233 -20.80 3.79 9.27
N VAL A 234 -20.77 2.77 10.12
CA VAL A 234 -21.48 1.50 9.96
C VAL A 234 -21.93 0.98 11.32
N GLU A 235 -22.96 0.13 11.35
CA GLU A 235 -23.35 -0.56 12.59
C GLU A 235 -22.22 -1.47 13.09
N LYS A 236 -22.00 -1.48 14.41
CA LYS A 236 -21.01 -2.37 15.03
C LYS A 236 -21.31 -3.82 14.68
N ASN A 237 -20.30 -4.55 14.22
CA ASN A 237 -20.47 -5.96 13.86
C ASN A 237 -19.19 -6.76 14.07
N ILE A 238 -19.13 -7.52 15.15
CA ILE A 238 -17.94 -8.30 15.52
C ILE A 238 -17.57 -9.37 14.48
N ASN A 239 -18.55 -9.97 13.80
CA ASN A 239 -18.28 -10.94 12.75
C ASN A 239 -17.58 -10.29 11.55
N GLN A 240 -18.00 -9.08 11.17
CA GLN A 240 -17.32 -8.30 10.12
C GLN A 240 -15.94 -7.81 10.59
N THR A 241 -15.81 -7.37 11.83
CA THR A 241 -14.51 -7.02 12.44
C THR A 241 -13.51 -8.16 12.32
N VAL A 242 -13.87 -9.36 12.80
CA VAL A 242 -13.00 -10.54 12.71
C VAL A 242 -12.72 -10.92 11.26
N HIS A 243 -13.74 -10.85 10.38
CA HIS A 243 -13.57 -11.16 8.96
C HIS A 243 -12.51 -10.27 8.29
N TRP A 244 -12.62 -8.95 8.45
CA TRP A 244 -11.74 -7.99 7.80
C TRP A 244 -10.36 -7.92 8.44
N TYR A 245 -10.27 -7.94 9.77
CA TYR A 245 -8.97 -8.06 10.44
C TYR A 245 -8.26 -9.36 10.04
N ARG A 246 -8.95 -10.50 9.94
CA ARG A 246 -8.34 -11.77 9.49
C ARG A 246 -7.78 -11.66 8.08
N LYS A 247 -8.51 -11.04 7.15
CA LYS A 247 -7.99 -10.79 5.80
C LYS A 247 -6.74 -9.92 5.82
N ALA A 248 -6.76 -8.79 6.55
CA ALA A 248 -5.62 -7.90 6.68
C ALA A 248 -4.40 -8.61 7.29
N ALA A 249 -4.61 -9.38 8.36
CA ALA A 249 -3.57 -10.11 9.07
C ALA A 249 -2.91 -11.20 8.23
N LEU A 250 -3.71 -11.95 7.44
CA LEU A 250 -3.21 -12.94 6.49
C LEU A 250 -2.46 -12.31 5.32
N ASN A 251 -2.80 -11.07 4.96
CA ASN A 251 -2.05 -10.25 4.01
C ASN A 251 -0.84 -9.53 4.64
N GLY A 252 -0.44 -9.92 5.86
CA GLY A 252 0.76 -9.43 6.52
C GLY A 252 0.59 -8.14 7.34
N HIS A 253 -0.62 -7.58 7.46
CA HIS A 253 -0.81 -6.33 8.22
C HIS A 253 -0.58 -6.54 9.72
N VAL A 254 0.52 -6.00 10.23
CA VAL A 254 1.01 -6.24 11.59
C VAL A 254 0.02 -5.79 12.68
N ASP A 255 -0.62 -4.62 12.51
CA ASP A 255 -1.61 -4.14 13.48
C ASP A 255 -2.86 -5.02 13.50
N ALA A 256 -3.23 -5.61 12.36
CA ALA A 256 -4.39 -6.49 12.29
C ALA A 256 -4.10 -7.84 12.97
N GLN A 257 -2.87 -8.35 12.83
CA GLN A 257 -2.40 -9.52 13.58
C GLN A 257 -2.48 -9.25 15.08
N PHE A 258 -1.99 -8.09 15.55
CA PHE A 258 -2.09 -7.72 16.96
C PHE A 258 -3.53 -7.55 17.47
N LYS A 259 -4.39 -6.88 16.69
CA LYS A 259 -5.81 -6.70 17.04
C LYS A 259 -6.55 -8.04 17.12
N LEU A 260 -6.32 -8.97 16.18
CA LEU A 260 -6.87 -10.33 16.26
C LEU A 260 -6.33 -11.10 17.45
N GLY A 261 -5.03 -11.03 17.71
CA GLY A 261 -4.42 -11.66 18.87
C GLY A 261 -5.09 -11.19 20.16
N THR A 262 -5.33 -9.89 20.27
CA THR A 262 -6.01 -9.27 21.41
C THR A 262 -7.47 -9.71 21.52
N LEU A 263 -8.23 -9.76 20.41
CA LEU A 263 -9.61 -10.24 20.41
C LEU A 263 -9.69 -11.71 20.86
N CYS A 264 -8.82 -12.57 20.33
CA CYS A 264 -8.74 -13.98 20.69
C CYS A 264 -8.31 -14.19 22.15
N TYR A 265 -7.39 -13.34 22.65
CA TYR A 265 -6.89 -13.41 24.01
C TYR A 265 -7.94 -12.98 25.04
N ASN A 266 -8.63 -11.85 24.79
CA ASN A 266 -9.59 -11.29 25.75
C ASN A 266 -10.86 -12.14 25.85
N GLY A 267 -11.34 -12.69 24.75
CA GLY A 267 -12.53 -13.55 24.75
C GLY A 267 -13.85 -12.87 25.16
N THR A 268 -13.90 -11.54 25.21
CA THR A 268 -15.06 -10.76 25.65
C THR A 268 -16.09 -10.57 24.54
N GLU A 269 -15.62 -10.23 23.34
CA GLU A 269 -16.48 -9.99 22.15
C GLU A 269 -16.61 -11.24 21.26
N ILE A 270 -15.67 -12.18 21.39
CA ILE A 270 -15.63 -13.47 20.68
C ILE A 270 -15.27 -14.59 21.66
N THR A 271 -15.51 -15.84 21.31
CA THR A 271 -15.01 -16.97 22.12
C THR A 271 -13.49 -16.91 22.25
N GLN A 272 -12.97 -17.00 23.48
CA GLN A 272 -11.53 -16.99 23.75
C GLN A 272 -10.82 -18.14 23.01
N ASP A 273 -9.68 -17.82 22.39
CA ASP A 273 -8.81 -18.77 21.70
C ASP A 273 -7.35 -18.42 22.01
N LEU A 274 -6.83 -18.90 23.14
CA LEU A 274 -5.45 -18.63 23.56
C LEU A 274 -4.41 -19.18 22.57
N PRO A 275 -4.53 -20.43 22.04
CA PRO A 275 -3.62 -20.89 20.97
C PRO A 275 -3.68 -20.01 19.72
N GLY A 276 -4.86 -19.53 19.33
CA GLY A 276 -5.02 -18.57 18.23
C GLY A 276 -4.38 -17.22 18.52
N ALA A 277 -4.57 -16.68 19.72
CA ALA A 277 -3.95 -15.44 20.15
C ALA A 277 -2.42 -15.53 20.10
N LEU A 278 -1.85 -16.63 20.61
CA LEU A 278 -0.41 -16.88 20.58
C LEU A 278 0.14 -16.85 19.15
N ARG A 279 -0.53 -17.53 18.20
CA ARG A 279 -0.14 -17.53 16.78
C ARG A 279 -0.18 -16.13 16.17
N TRP A 280 -1.22 -15.35 16.44
CA TRP A 280 -1.33 -14.00 15.89
C TRP A 280 -0.29 -13.04 16.48
N PHE A 281 -0.03 -13.12 17.79
CA PHE A 281 1.04 -12.36 18.41
C PHE A 281 2.42 -12.80 17.92
N GLU A 282 2.65 -14.09 17.66
CA GLU A 282 3.88 -14.57 17.06
C GLU A 282 4.12 -13.96 15.66
N MET A 283 3.11 -13.93 14.80
CA MET A 283 3.22 -13.28 13.49
C MET A 283 3.55 -11.77 13.63
N GLY A 284 2.88 -11.07 14.54
CA GLY A 284 3.15 -9.64 14.79
C GLY A 284 4.54 -9.39 15.39
N ALA A 285 4.97 -10.26 16.30
CA ALA A 285 6.26 -10.17 16.98
C ALA A 285 7.44 -10.40 16.02
N GLN A 286 7.28 -11.32 15.05
CA GLN A 286 8.25 -11.57 13.98
C GLN A 286 8.40 -10.37 13.03
N GLN A 287 7.35 -9.55 12.88
CA GLN A 287 7.38 -8.27 12.17
C GLN A 287 7.83 -7.09 13.06
N ASN A 288 8.45 -7.40 14.19
CA ASN A 288 9.01 -6.45 15.14
C ASN A 288 8.02 -5.52 15.86
N LEU A 289 6.72 -5.86 15.94
CA LEU A 289 5.77 -5.05 16.71
C LEU A 289 5.97 -5.26 18.22
N ALA A 290 6.40 -4.22 18.93
CA ALA A 290 6.74 -4.28 20.35
C ALA A 290 5.58 -4.76 21.25
N GLN A 291 4.34 -4.32 20.98
CA GLN A 291 3.17 -4.77 21.75
C GLN A 291 2.89 -6.27 21.56
N ALA A 292 3.09 -6.79 20.34
CA ALA A 292 2.94 -8.22 20.07
C ALA A 292 4.06 -9.04 20.73
N GLN A 293 5.30 -8.55 20.70
CA GLN A 293 6.43 -9.17 21.40
C GLN A 293 6.20 -9.23 22.91
N PHE A 294 5.71 -8.14 23.50
CA PHE A 294 5.37 -8.10 24.93
C PHE A 294 4.28 -9.12 25.28
N ASN A 295 3.14 -9.08 24.58
CA ASN A 295 2.03 -10.01 24.84
C ASN A 295 2.45 -11.48 24.63
N LEU A 296 3.24 -11.77 23.60
CA LEU A 296 3.78 -13.11 23.37
C LEU A 296 4.69 -13.55 24.52
N GLY A 297 5.54 -12.64 25.03
CA GLY A 297 6.39 -12.89 26.17
C GLY A 297 5.58 -13.21 27.44
N VAL A 298 4.53 -12.44 27.72
CA VAL A 298 3.61 -12.67 28.84
C VAL A 298 2.89 -14.01 28.70
N MET A 299 2.37 -14.36 27.52
CA MET A 299 1.69 -15.63 27.30
C MET A 299 2.62 -16.84 27.53
N TYR A 300 3.88 -16.77 27.08
CA TYR A 300 4.88 -17.81 27.39
C TYR A 300 5.23 -17.86 28.87
N PHE A 301 5.27 -16.72 29.56
CA PHE A 301 5.51 -16.66 31.00
C PHE A 301 4.37 -17.32 31.79
N ASN A 302 3.12 -17.13 31.37
CA ASN A 302 1.94 -17.70 32.03
C ASN A 302 1.60 -19.14 31.59
N GLY A 303 2.14 -19.61 30.46
CA GLY A 303 1.72 -20.88 29.85
C GLY A 303 0.32 -20.80 29.22
N GLU A 304 -0.01 -19.65 28.65
CA GLU A 304 -1.30 -19.40 27.99
C GLU A 304 -1.20 -19.74 26.50
N GLY A 305 -2.06 -20.64 26.02
CA GLY A 305 -2.08 -21.07 24.62
C GLY A 305 -0.93 -22.00 24.20
N ALA A 306 0.11 -22.14 25.02
CA ALA A 306 1.19 -23.12 24.90
C ALA A 306 1.76 -23.47 26.30
N ALA A 307 2.65 -24.47 26.37
CA ALA A 307 3.36 -24.76 27.62
C ALA A 307 4.20 -23.56 28.07
N GLN A 308 4.29 -23.35 29.38
CA GLN A 308 5.11 -22.29 29.98
C GLN A 308 6.57 -22.42 29.51
N ASP A 309 7.14 -21.31 29.05
CA ASP A 309 8.52 -21.23 28.58
C ASP A 309 9.13 -19.89 28.99
N ILE A 310 9.77 -19.89 30.16
CA ILE A 310 10.37 -18.69 30.76
C ILE A 310 11.52 -18.14 29.90
N GLY A 311 12.24 -19.02 29.18
CA GLY A 311 13.33 -18.59 28.29
C GLY A 311 12.79 -17.81 27.10
N LYS A 312 11.74 -18.31 26.44
CA LYS A 312 11.05 -17.58 25.37
C LYS A 312 10.39 -16.31 25.88
N ALA A 313 9.78 -16.35 27.05
CA ALA A 313 9.19 -15.17 27.67
C ALA A 313 10.23 -14.06 27.81
N PHE A 314 11.37 -14.36 28.43
CA PHE A 314 12.48 -13.42 28.59
C PHE A 314 12.96 -12.87 27.24
N ALA A 315 13.20 -13.75 26.26
CA ALA A 315 13.73 -13.34 24.95
C ALA A 315 12.78 -12.39 24.19
N TRP A 316 11.47 -12.62 24.26
CA TRP A 316 10.49 -11.73 23.62
C TRP A 316 10.30 -10.42 24.37
N LEU A 317 10.27 -10.45 25.70
CA LEU A 317 10.24 -9.25 26.53
C LEU A 317 11.50 -8.37 26.31
N GLU A 318 12.68 -8.99 26.15
CA GLU A 318 13.93 -8.28 25.83
C GLU A 318 13.85 -7.52 24.51
N LYS A 319 13.31 -8.15 23.45
CA LYS A 319 13.10 -7.46 22.17
C LYS A 319 12.13 -6.28 22.30
N ALA A 320 11.02 -6.45 23.00
CA ALA A 320 10.06 -5.36 23.20
C ALA A 320 10.68 -4.20 23.99
N ALA A 321 11.46 -4.50 25.04
CA ALA A 321 12.11 -3.51 25.88
C ALA A 321 13.23 -2.73 25.16
N GLN A 322 13.93 -3.37 24.22
CA GLN A 322 14.92 -2.71 23.35
C GLN A 322 14.27 -1.69 22.41
N GLN A 323 12.98 -1.84 22.11
CA GLN A 323 12.18 -0.88 21.36
C GLN A 323 11.52 0.18 22.26
N GLU A 324 12.07 0.41 23.45
CA GLU A 324 11.59 1.44 24.38
C GLU A 324 10.17 1.22 24.91
N PHE A 325 9.63 0.00 24.78
CA PHE A 325 8.32 -0.33 25.31
C PHE A 325 8.36 -0.41 26.84
N ALA A 326 7.93 0.67 27.50
CA ALA A 326 8.12 0.89 28.95
C ALA A 326 7.64 -0.27 29.83
N ILE A 327 6.49 -0.88 29.51
CA ILE A 327 5.95 -2.01 30.28
C ILE A 327 6.85 -3.25 30.15
N ALA A 328 7.42 -3.51 28.97
CA ALA A 328 8.41 -4.58 28.81
C ALA A 328 9.72 -4.27 29.55
N GLN A 329 10.18 -3.02 29.53
CA GLN A 329 11.36 -2.59 30.28
C GLN A 329 11.16 -2.78 31.79
N TYR A 330 10.00 -2.39 32.32
CA TYR A 330 9.64 -2.62 33.71
C TYR A 330 9.63 -4.12 34.05
N THR A 331 8.99 -4.93 33.19
CA THR A 331 8.91 -6.39 33.38
C THR A 331 10.29 -7.05 33.36
N LEU A 332 11.21 -6.62 32.49
CA LEU A 332 12.59 -7.12 32.54
C LEU A 332 13.33 -6.66 33.79
N GLY A 333 13.07 -5.44 34.24
CA GLY A 333 13.57 -4.92 35.50
C GLY A 333 13.25 -5.86 36.65
N THR A 334 11.98 -6.27 36.78
CA THR A 334 11.54 -7.23 37.80
C THR A 334 12.12 -8.62 37.58
N PHE A 335 12.21 -9.11 36.34
CA PHE A 335 12.81 -10.41 36.04
C PHE A 335 14.30 -10.47 36.45
N TYR A 336 15.07 -9.39 36.23
CA TYR A 336 16.45 -9.29 36.71
C TYR A 336 16.54 -9.15 38.23
N GLN A 337 15.58 -8.48 38.87
CA GLN A 337 15.55 -8.32 40.33
C GLN A 337 15.27 -9.65 41.04
N ASP A 338 14.39 -10.46 40.47
CA ASP A 338 13.90 -11.70 41.07
C ASP A 338 14.61 -12.95 40.53
N GLY A 339 15.35 -12.83 39.43
CA GLY A 339 16.07 -13.95 38.80
C GLY A 339 15.16 -14.86 37.96
N ILE A 340 14.12 -14.30 37.35
CA ILE A 340 13.16 -15.03 36.52
C ILE A 340 13.70 -15.17 35.10
N GLY A 341 14.03 -16.39 34.67
CA GLY A 341 14.58 -16.67 33.34
C GLY A 341 16.03 -16.21 33.13
N VAL A 342 16.59 -15.44 34.06
CA VAL A 342 17.97 -14.94 34.05
C VAL A 342 18.56 -14.94 35.45
N LYS A 343 19.90 -14.90 35.53
CA LYS A 343 20.58 -14.71 36.81
C LYS A 343 20.20 -13.34 37.39
N LYS A 344 19.81 -13.33 38.66
CA LYS A 344 19.54 -12.11 39.43
C LYS A 344 20.68 -11.09 39.26
N ASN A 345 20.32 -9.86 38.91
CA ASN A 345 21.25 -8.76 38.68
C ASN A 345 20.57 -7.41 38.98
N ASN A 346 20.82 -6.88 40.19
CA ASN A 346 20.20 -5.64 40.65
C ASN A 346 20.61 -4.41 39.81
N ILE A 347 21.83 -4.39 39.26
CA ILE A 347 22.31 -3.28 38.43
C ILE A 347 21.53 -3.25 37.11
N ARG A 348 21.38 -4.41 36.45
CA ARG A 348 20.57 -4.50 35.23
C ARG A 348 19.09 -4.24 35.50
N ALA A 349 18.58 -4.70 36.65
CA ALA A 349 17.22 -4.41 37.07
C ALA A 349 16.99 -2.90 37.16
N GLU A 350 17.84 -2.19 37.89
CA GLU A 350 17.76 -0.73 38.05
C GLU A 350 17.89 0.00 36.72
N GLN A 351 18.81 -0.42 35.84
CA GLN A 351 18.95 0.15 34.50
C GLN A 351 17.65 0.07 33.68
N TRP A 352 17.00 -1.10 33.67
CA TRP A 352 15.75 -1.29 32.94
C TRP A 352 14.58 -0.55 33.58
N LEU A 353 14.49 -0.52 34.92
CA LEU A 353 13.46 0.23 35.63
C LEU A 353 13.58 1.74 35.38
N ASN A 354 14.81 2.28 35.38
CA ASN A 354 15.03 3.70 35.08
C ASN A 354 14.65 4.06 33.64
N LYS A 355 14.96 3.17 32.67
CA LYS A 355 14.49 3.34 31.29
C LYS A 355 12.96 3.29 31.18
N ALA A 356 12.32 2.39 31.91
CA ALA A 356 10.87 2.28 31.92
C ALA A 356 10.19 3.57 32.41
N VAL A 357 10.75 4.22 33.44
CA VAL A 357 10.26 5.51 33.93
C VAL A 357 10.47 6.62 32.89
N ALA A 358 11.66 6.68 32.27
CA ALA A 358 11.94 7.69 31.25
C ALA A 358 10.99 7.58 30.03
N ASN A 359 10.56 6.37 29.70
CA ASN A 359 9.66 6.09 28.57
C ASN A 359 8.18 5.97 29.00
N TYR A 360 7.84 6.33 30.23
CA TYR A 360 6.53 6.08 30.86
C TYR A 360 5.37 6.81 30.19
N GLU A 361 5.60 8.03 29.67
CA GLU A 361 4.58 8.85 29.00
C GLU A 361 3.96 8.19 27.76
N ILE A 362 4.49 7.05 27.32
CA ILE A 362 4.09 6.32 26.11
C ILE A 362 3.01 5.25 26.37
N SER A 363 2.71 4.87 27.62
CA SER A 363 1.74 3.79 27.90
C SER A 363 0.73 4.15 29.01
N GLY A 364 -0.48 4.55 28.62
CA GLY A 364 -1.57 4.92 29.54
C GLY A 364 -2.14 3.81 30.44
N ASN A 365 -1.46 2.65 30.57
CA ASN A 365 -1.84 1.52 31.42
C ASN A 365 -0.59 0.86 32.03
N ALA A 366 0.12 1.58 32.89
CA ALA A 366 1.28 1.04 33.59
C ALA A 366 0.92 0.42 34.96
N PRO A 367 1.72 -0.54 35.46
CA PRO A 367 1.59 -1.04 36.83
C PRO A 367 1.67 0.10 37.87
N GLU A 368 0.90 -0.01 38.95
CA GLU A 368 0.77 1.04 39.98
C GLU A 368 2.12 1.47 40.56
N ASP A 369 3.03 0.53 40.79
CA ASP A 369 4.39 0.81 41.28
C ASP A 369 5.24 1.62 40.28
N LEU A 370 5.05 1.41 38.98
CA LEU A 370 5.73 2.20 37.95
C LEU A 370 5.16 3.62 37.91
N ASN A 371 3.84 3.77 38.08
CA ASN A 371 3.18 5.08 38.19
C ASN A 371 3.66 5.84 39.44
N GLN A 372 3.74 5.19 40.59
CA GLN A 372 4.25 5.79 41.83
C GLN A 372 5.70 6.26 41.68
N ARG A 373 6.58 5.45 41.06
CA ARG A 373 7.96 5.84 40.79
C ARG A 373 8.07 7.02 39.83
N TYR A 374 7.24 7.06 38.79
CA TYR A 374 7.19 8.18 37.85
C TYR A 374 6.83 9.50 38.56
N GLN A 375 5.77 9.49 39.39
CA GLN A 375 5.31 10.67 40.15
C GLN A 375 6.29 11.14 41.24
N GLN A 376 7.27 10.34 41.64
CA GLN A 376 8.29 10.75 42.62
C GLN A 376 9.48 11.48 41.97
N LEU A 377 9.66 11.33 40.65
CA LEU A 377 10.80 11.86 39.91
C LEU A 377 10.47 13.13 39.10
N HIS A 378 9.18 13.45 38.97
CA HIS A 378 8.61 14.61 38.28
C HIS A 378 7.62 15.30 39.22
#